data_AF-A0A945HV00-F1
#
_entry.id   AF-A0A945HV00-F1
#
_cell.length_a   1.000
_cell.length_b   1.000
_cell.length_c   1.000
_cell.angle_alpha   90.00
_cell.angle_beta   90.00
_cell.angle_gamma   90.00
#
_symmetry.space_group_name_H-M   'P 1'
#
loop_
_entity.id
_entity.type
_entity.pdbx_description
1 polymer ?
#
loop_
_entity_poly.entity_id
_entity_poly.type
_entity_poly.pdbx_seq_one_letter_code
_entity_poly.pdbx_strand_id
1 'polypeptide(L)'
;MEVKKRDIRALTKEQLRDFFVENGDKAFRGNQVFEWLWSKSLFTFEDMTNISKQTREMLEANFVINHIKVDSMQKSKDGTIKNGIKLHDGFVVESVLIPTEKRTTACVSSQVGCSLDCKFCATARLKRMRNLNPDEIYDQVVIIDKQSRLYHNHKLTNIVFMGMGEPLMNYKNVLKSI
;
A
#
# COMPACT_ATOMS: atom_id res chain seq x y z
N MET A 1 -16.63 -18.14 -14.93
CA MET A 1 -16.32 -16.71 -14.81
C MET A 1 -15.99 -16.46 -13.35
N GLU A 2 -14.73 -16.23 -13.01
CA GLU A 2 -14.37 -15.85 -11.64
C GLU A 2 -15.01 -14.49 -11.34
N VAL A 3 -15.85 -14.45 -10.30
CA VAL A 3 -16.40 -13.20 -9.79
C VAL A 3 -15.22 -12.37 -9.31
N LYS A 4 -14.90 -11.28 -10.01
CA LYS A 4 -13.83 -10.37 -9.64
C LYS A 4 -14.23 -9.68 -8.33
N LYS A 5 -13.80 -10.25 -7.20
CA LYS A 5 -14.03 -9.71 -5.86
C LYS A 5 -13.49 -8.28 -5.77
N ARG A 6 -14.20 -7.42 -5.04
CA ARG A 6 -13.81 -6.03 -4.83
C ARG A 6 -12.71 -5.96 -3.76
N ASP A 7 -11.79 -5.00 -3.90
CA ASP A 7 -10.85 -4.69 -2.82
C ASP A 7 -11.57 -4.05 -1.64
N ILE A 8 -11.41 -4.63 -0.45
CA ILE A 8 -11.99 -4.07 0.79
C ILE A 8 -11.42 -2.70 1.13
N ARG A 9 -10.16 -2.42 0.75
CA ARG A 9 -9.46 -1.15 1.01
C ARG A 9 -9.94 -0.01 0.11
N ALA A 10 -10.76 -0.31 -0.89
CA ALA A 10 -11.46 0.69 -1.68
C ALA A 10 -12.74 1.22 -0.99
N LEU A 11 -13.15 0.63 0.13
CA LEU A 11 -14.32 1.05 0.90
C LEU A 11 -13.95 2.11 1.94
N THR A 12 -14.83 3.09 2.14
CA THR A 12 -14.71 4.00 3.28
C THR A 12 -15.12 3.29 4.57
N LYS A 13 -14.78 3.91 5.71
CA LYS A 13 -15.18 3.39 7.02
C LYS A 13 -16.70 3.25 7.14
N GLU A 14 -17.46 4.20 6.59
CA GLU A 14 -18.92 4.19 6.54
C GLU A 14 -19.44 3.03 5.70
N GLN A 15 -18.88 2.85 4.49
CA GLN A 15 -19.27 1.74 3.63
C GLN A 15 -19.00 0.36 4.25
N LEU A 16 -17.92 0.22 5.03
CA LEU A 16 -17.68 -0.99 5.81
C LEU A 16 -18.73 -1.19 6.90
N ARG A 17 -19.10 -0.12 7.61
CA ARG A 17 -20.15 -0.19 8.64
C ARG A 17 -21.48 -0.63 8.04
N ASP A 18 -21.85 -0.06 6.90
CA ASP A 18 -23.08 -0.37 6.18
C ASP A 18 -23.08 -1.81 5.71
N PHE A 19 -21.98 -2.29 5.12
CA PHE A 19 -21.82 -3.70 4.72
C PHE A 19 -22.06 -4.66 5.89
N PHE A 20 -21.54 -4.37 7.08
CA PHE A 20 -21.76 -5.22 8.25
C PHE A 20 -23.21 -5.22 8.73
N VAL A 21 -23.89 -4.06 8.68
CA VAL A 21 -25.32 -3.96 9.04
C VAL A 21 -26.19 -4.72 8.04
N GLU A 22 -25.92 -4.60 6.75
CA GLU A 22 -26.63 -5.32 5.68
C GLU A 22 -26.47 -6.84 5.78
N ASN A 23 -25.34 -7.32 6.33
CA ASN A 23 -25.06 -8.73 6.54
C ASN A 23 -25.43 -9.24 7.96
N GLY A 24 -26.20 -8.46 8.73
CA GLY A 24 -26.76 -8.88 10.02
C GLY A 24 -25.79 -8.82 11.21
N ASP A 25 -24.64 -8.15 11.08
CA ASP A 25 -23.74 -7.83 12.21
C ASP A 25 -23.89 -6.35 12.62
N LYS A 26 -23.21 -5.95 13.69
CA LYS A 26 -23.26 -4.57 14.20
C LYS A 26 -22.26 -3.68 13.45
N ALA A 27 -22.62 -2.42 13.24
CA ALA A 27 -21.77 -1.41 12.60
C ALA A 27 -20.37 -1.27 13.22
N PHE A 28 -20.21 -1.51 14.53
CA PHE A 28 -18.89 -1.43 15.18
C PHE A 28 -17.88 -2.42 14.59
N ARG A 29 -18.34 -3.54 14.03
CA ARG A 29 -17.49 -4.53 13.36
C ARG A 29 -16.76 -3.93 12.16
N GLY A 30 -17.44 -3.06 11.40
CA GLY A 30 -16.85 -2.28 10.31
C GLY A 30 -15.71 -1.38 10.79
N ASN A 31 -15.85 -0.77 11.98
CA ASN A 31 -14.77 0.01 12.59
C ASN A 31 -13.56 -0.86 12.95
N GLN A 32 -13.79 -2.06 13.50
CA GLN A 32 -12.70 -2.98 13.84
C GLN A 32 -11.94 -3.41 12.59
N VAL A 33 -12.65 -3.80 11.52
CA VAL A 33 -12.03 -4.16 10.24
C VAL A 33 -11.24 -3.00 9.66
N PHE A 34 -11.79 -1.79 9.68
CA PHE A 34 -11.08 -0.59 9.20
C PHE A 34 -9.78 -0.35 9.97
N GLU A 35 -9.78 -0.50 11.30
CA GLU A 35 -8.57 -0.39 12.13
C GLU A 35 -7.53 -1.47 11.78
N TRP A 36 -7.96 -2.71 11.53
CA TRP A 36 -7.05 -3.78 11.10
C TRP A 36 -6.40 -3.48 9.76
N LEU A 37 -7.15 -2.96 8.79
CA LEU A 37 -6.63 -2.62 7.47
C LEU A 37 -5.58 -1.50 7.54
N TRP A 38 -5.86 -0.41 8.28
CA TRP A 38 -5.09 0.83 8.18
C TRP A 38 -4.21 1.16 9.39
N SER A 39 -4.60 0.78 10.59
CA SER A 39 -3.78 1.02 11.79
C SER A 39 -2.82 -0.13 12.07
N LYS A 40 -3.21 -1.36 11.70
CA LYS A 40 -2.39 -2.56 11.89
C LYS A 40 -1.72 -3.06 10.61
N SER A 41 -2.02 -2.44 9.46
CA SER A 41 -1.38 -2.70 8.17
C SER A 41 -1.37 -4.19 7.77
N LEU A 42 -2.55 -4.79 7.89
CA LEU A 42 -2.88 -6.18 7.57
C LEU A 42 -2.74 -6.49 6.08
N PHE A 43 -2.33 -7.72 5.75
CA PHE A 43 -2.34 -8.22 4.37
C PHE A 43 -3.31 -9.38 4.12
N THR A 44 -3.75 -10.11 5.15
CA THR A 44 -4.69 -11.24 5.00
C THR A 44 -5.85 -11.14 5.99
N PHE A 45 -7.05 -11.63 5.68
CA PHE A 45 -8.15 -11.60 6.65
C PHE A 45 -7.89 -12.50 7.87
N GLU A 46 -7.03 -13.53 7.72
CA GLU A 46 -6.68 -14.46 8.77
C GLU A 46 -5.99 -13.80 9.96
N ASP A 47 -5.16 -12.78 9.75
CA ASP A 47 -4.42 -12.13 10.85
C ASP A 47 -5.31 -11.26 11.75
N MET A 48 -6.60 -11.11 11.44
CA MET A 48 -7.59 -10.43 12.29
C MET A 48 -7.97 -11.29 13.51
N THR A 49 -7.04 -11.47 14.46
CA THR A 49 -7.16 -12.43 15.58
C THR A 49 -8.31 -12.19 16.55
N ASN A 50 -8.81 -10.96 16.65
CA ASN A 50 -9.95 -10.61 17.53
C ASN A 50 -11.30 -10.59 16.78
N ILE A 51 -11.34 -11.06 15.53
CA ILE A 51 -12.55 -11.17 14.72
C ILE A 51 -12.92 -12.65 14.59
N SER A 52 -14.22 -12.94 14.69
CA SER A 52 -14.72 -14.31 14.64
C SER A 52 -14.33 -15.01 13.33
N LYS A 53 -14.16 -16.34 13.36
CA LYS A 53 -13.85 -17.12 12.15
C LYS A 53 -14.93 -16.93 11.07
N GLN A 54 -16.20 -16.97 11.47
CA GLN A 54 -17.35 -16.75 10.58
C GLN A 54 -17.27 -15.38 9.88
N THR A 55 -16.91 -14.32 10.62
CA THR A 55 -16.74 -12.99 10.04
C THR A 55 -15.57 -12.94 9.05
N ARG A 56 -14.43 -13.58 9.37
CA ARG A 56 -13.29 -13.66 8.45
C ARG A 56 -13.65 -14.41 7.16
N GLU A 57 -14.36 -15.53 7.27
CA GLU A 57 -14.86 -16.30 6.12
C GLU A 57 -15.83 -15.48 5.25
N MET A 58 -16.71 -14.68 5.87
CA MET A 58 -17.59 -13.76 5.14
C MET A 58 -16.80 -12.68 4.39
N LEU A 59 -15.77 -12.11 5.01
CA LEU A 59 -14.90 -11.13 4.35
C LEU A 59 -14.15 -11.75 3.18
N GLU A 60 -13.58 -12.94 3.37
CA GLU A 60 -12.89 -13.72 2.34
C GLU A 60 -13.83 -14.05 1.16
N ALA A 61 -15.10 -14.34 1.43
CA ALA A 61 -16.10 -14.65 0.40
C ALA A 61 -16.45 -13.42 -0.46
N ASN A 62 -16.51 -12.22 0.14
CA ASN A 62 -17.01 -11.01 -0.51
C ASN A 62 -15.90 -10.09 -1.06
N PHE A 63 -14.70 -10.13 -0.48
CA PHE A 63 -13.64 -9.17 -0.75
C PHE A 63 -12.28 -9.83 -0.97
N VAL A 64 -11.35 -9.01 -1.47
CA VAL A 64 -9.91 -9.30 -1.51
C VAL A 64 -9.15 -8.15 -0.87
N ILE A 65 -7.88 -8.41 -0.52
CA ILE A 65 -6.90 -7.39 -0.17
C ILE A 65 -5.82 -7.42 -1.25
N ASN A 66 -5.82 -6.46 -2.18
CA ASN A 66 -4.83 -6.43 -3.27
C ASN A 66 -3.51 -5.78 -2.80
N HIS A 67 -2.92 -6.31 -1.73
CA HIS A 67 -1.70 -5.76 -1.17
C HIS A 67 -0.51 -5.91 -2.14
N ILE A 68 0.43 -4.97 -2.07
CA ILE A 68 1.65 -5.05 -2.86
C ILE A 68 2.58 -6.15 -2.34
N LYS A 69 3.49 -6.66 -3.18
CA LYS A 69 4.50 -7.65 -2.80
C LYS A 69 5.90 -7.14 -3.13
N VAL A 70 6.88 -7.42 -2.26
CA VAL A 70 8.30 -7.18 -2.59
C VAL A 70 8.75 -8.31 -3.50
N ASP A 71 9.02 -7.99 -4.77
CA ASP A 71 9.48 -8.93 -5.79
C ASP A 71 11.00 -9.04 -5.79
N SER A 72 11.69 -7.93 -5.56
CA SER A 72 13.15 -7.90 -5.37
C SER A 72 13.56 -6.87 -4.32
N MET A 73 14.66 -7.16 -3.62
CA MET A 73 15.25 -6.27 -2.62
C MET A 73 16.74 -6.17 -2.87
N GLN A 74 17.25 -4.95 -2.98
CA GLN A 74 18.68 -4.66 -3.15
C GLN A 74 19.14 -3.77 -2.00
N LYS A 75 20.23 -4.15 -1.35
CA LYS A 75 20.81 -3.40 -0.23
C LYS A 75 22.14 -2.80 -0.65
N SER A 76 22.26 -1.48 -0.53
CA SER A 76 23.51 -0.75 -0.73
C SER A 76 24.41 -0.86 0.52
N LYS A 77 25.70 -0.57 0.34
CA LYS A 77 26.69 -0.50 1.43
C LYS A 77 26.40 0.64 2.41
N ASP A 78 25.75 1.70 1.94
CA ASP A 78 25.32 2.85 2.76
C ASP A 78 24.03 2.57 3.56
N GLY A 79 23.48 1.37 3.45
CA GLY A 79 22.25 0.95 4.14
C GLY A 79 20.95 1.23 3.37
N THR A 80 21.01 1.94 2.23
CA THR A 80 19.86 2.16 1.35
C THR A 80 19.29 0.83 0.89
N ILE A 81 17.96 0.69 0.94
CA ILE A 81 17.26 -0.49 0.45
C ILE A 81 16.34 -0.08 -0.69
N LYS A 82 16.61 -0.62 -1.88
CA LYS A 82 15.76 -0.46 -3.05
C LYS A 82 14.87 -1.70 -3.21
N ASN A 83 13.57 -1.48 -3.28
CA ASN A 83 12.57 -2.52 -3.46
C ASN A 83 11.96 -2.44 -4.87
N GLY A 84 11.94 -3.57 -5.58
CA GLY A 84 11.02 -3.80 -6.67
C GLY A 84 9.69 -4.28 -6.11
N ILE A 85 8.64 -3.49 -6.28
CA ILE A 85 7.31 -3.73 -5.73
C ILE A 85 6.39 -4.21 -6.85
N LYS A 86 5.92 -5.45 -6.74
CA LYS A 86 4.92 -6.01 -7.65
C LYS A 86 3.52 -5.70 -7.15
N LEU A 87 2.73 -5.09 -8.04
CA LEU A 87 1.34 -4.74 -7.82
C LEU A 87 0.42 -5.91 -8.17
N HIS A 88 -0.83 -5.83 -7.73
CA HIS A 88 -1.83 -6.89 -7.91
C HIS A 88 -2.14 -7.21 -9.39
N ASP A 89 -1.94 -6.23 -10.28
CA ASP A 89 -2.13 -6.36 -11.72
C ASP A 89 -0.84 -6.71 -12.48
N GLY A 90 0.23 -7.07 -11.75
CA GLY A 90 1.49 -7.56 -12.30
C GLY A 90 2.47 -6.47 -12.74
N PHE A 91 2.10 -5.19 -12.70
CA PHE A 91 3.05 -4.10 -12.88
C PHE A 91 4.05 -4.03 -11.72
N VAL A 92 5.21 -3.44 -12.00
CA VAL A 92 6.27 -3.22 -11.01
C VAL A 92 6.53 -1.73 -10.86
N VAL A 93 6.60 -1.28 -9.62
CA VAL A 93 7.09 0.05 -9.24
C VAL A 93 8.26 -0.07 -8.27
N GLU A 94 8.96 1.03 -8.02
CA GLU A 94 10.09 1.05 -7.10
C GLU A 94 9.75 1.84 -5.83
N SER A 95 10.29 1.39 -4.72
CA SER A 95 10.30 2.17 -3.48
C SER A 95 11.68 2.07 -2.83
N VAL A 96 12.11 3.14 -2.15
CA VAL A 96 13.47 3.21 -1.60
C VAL A 96 13.43 3.65 -0.14
N LEU A 97 14.06 2.86 0.72
CA LEU A 97 14.40 3.22 2.08
C LEU A 97 15.77 3.90 2.07
N ILE A 98 15.84 5.14 2.56
CA ILE A 98 17.08 5.92 2.65
C ILE A 98 17.35 6.19 4.14
N PRO A 99 18.29 5.46 4.77
CA PRO A 99 18.63 5.67 6.17
C PRO A 99 19.67 6.79 6.31
N THR A 100 19.62 7.48 7.44
CA THR A 100 20.71 8.32 7.96
C THR A 100 20.87 8.03 9.45
N GLU A 101 21.87 8.63 10.10
CA GLU A 101 22.12 8.42 11.53
C GLU A 101 20.95 8.75 12.45
N LYS A 102 20.07 9.68 12.04
CA LYS A 102 18.98 10.21 12.90
C LYS A 102 17.58 9.95 12.36
N ARG A 103 17.45 9.53 11.10
CA ARG A 103 16.15 9.38 10.44
C ARG A 103 16.18 8.33 9.36
N THR A 104 15.01 7.82 9.03
CA THR A 104 14.80 7.03 7.83
C THR A 104 13.77 7.72 6.95
N THR A 105 14.05 7.78 5.65
CA THR A 105 13.16 8.37 4.64
C THR A 105 12.62 7.28 3.72
N ALA A 106 11.31 7.30 3.47
CA ALA A 106 10.65 6.48 2.47
C ALA A 106 10.47 7.30 1.20
N CYS A 107 11.08 6.86 0.11
CA CYS A 107 10.81 7.36 -1.22
C CYS A 107 9.79 6.43 -1.89
N VAL A 108 8.58 6.94 -2.13
CA VAL A 108 7.46 6.16 -2.67
C VAL A 108 7.08 6.61 -4.07
N SER A 109 6.63 5.64 -4.87
CA SER A 109 6.06 5.87 -6.20
C SER A 109 4.61 6.31 -6.11
N SER A 110 4.18 7.10 -7.09
CA SER A 110 2.80 7.58 -7.24
C SER A 110 2.09 7.02 -8.48
N GLN A 111 2.83 6.54 -9.49
CA GLN A 111 2.28 6.00 -10.74
C GLN A 111 3.12 4.82 -11.26
N VAL A 112 2.54 4.03 -12.17
CA VAL A 112 3.28 3.06 -12.98
C VAL A 112 3.73 3.75 -14.26
N GLY A 113 5.05 4.00 -14.35
CA GLY A 113 5.63 4.86 -15.39
C GLY A 113 5.33 6.34 -15.15
N CYS A 114 5.72 7.21 -16.09
CA CYS A 114 5.45 8.64 -16.02
C CYS A 114 5.18 9.20 -17.41
N SER A 115 4.23 10.14 -17.54
CA SER A 115 3.91 10.77 -18.82
C SER A 115 4.73 12.02 -19.09
N LEU A 116 5.55 12.45 -18.13
CA LEU A 116 6.44 13.60 -18.29
C LEU A 116 7.72 13.16 -18.99
N ASP A 117 8.08 13.86 -20.07
CA ASP A 117 9.24 13.56 -20.91
C ASP A 117 10.53 14.20 -20.36
N CYS A 118 10.78 14.01 -19.07
CA CYS A 118 11.99 14.52 -18.42
C CYS A 118 13.22 13.75 -18.92
N LYS A 119 14.03 14.36 -19.78
CA LYS A 119 15.17 13.71 -20.48
C LYS A 119 16.19 13.00 -19.57
N PHE A 120 16.31 13.44 -18.32
CA PHE A 120 17.23 12.88 -17.32
C PHE A 120 16.60 11.74 -16.49
N CYS A 121 15.29 11.51 -16.58
CA CYS A 121 14.57 10.55 -15.75
C CYS A 121 14.44 9.20 -16.46
N ALA A 122 14.87 8.11 -15.81
CA ALA A 122 14.69 6.76 -16.35
C ALA A 122 13.20 6.41 -16.51
N THR A 123 12.35 6.83 -15.56
CA THR A 123 10.90 6.59 -15.59
C THR A 123 10.20 7.30 -16.75
N ALA A 124 10.73 8.44 -17.23
CA ALA A 124 10.20 9.16 -18.39
C ALA A 124 10.32 8.35 -19.69
N ARG A 125 11.26 7.40 -19.76
CA ARG A 125 11.40 6.47 -20.90
C ARG A 125 10.31 5.39 -20.92
N LEU A 126 9.60 5.19 -19.80
CA LEU A 126 8.51 4.24 -19.70
C LEU A 126 7.20 4.95 -20.01
N LYS A 127 6.36 4.31 -20.83
CA LYS A 127 4.99 4.79 -21.03
C LYS A 127 4.25 4.79 -19.68
N ARG A 128 3.53 5.87 -19.39
CA ARG A 128 2.57 5.88 -18.28
C ARG A 128 1.48 4.84 -18.53
N MET A 129 1.33 3.91 -17.58
CA MET A 129 0.30 2.87 -17.64
C MET A 129 -0.93 3.27 -16.82
N ARG A 130 -0.75 3.57 -15.53
CA ARG A 130 -1.84 4.00 -14.65
C ARG A 130 -1.35 4.73 -13.40
N ASN A 131 -2.29 5.33 -12.69
CA ASN A 131 -2.09 5.83 -11.34
C ASN A 131 -2.07 4.68 -10.32
N LEU A 132 -1.31 4.84 -9.25
CA LEU A 132 -1.44 3.98 -8.08
C LEU A 132 -2.69 4.36 -7.28
N ASN A 133 -3.32 3.35 -6.70
CA ASN A 133 -4.39 3.53 -5.72
C ASN A 133 -3.81 3.95 -4.36
N PRO A 134 -4.62 4.55 -3.47
CA PRO A 134 -4.14 5.01 -2.16
C PRO A 134 -3.52 3.88 -1.33
N ASP A 135 -4.10 2.68 -1.38
CA ASP A 135 -3.62 1.49 -0.68
C ASP A 135 -2.26 1.01 -1.20
N GLU A 136 -2.00 1.11 -2.51
CA GLU A 136 -0.71 0.74 -3.11
C GLU A 136 0.42 1.72 -2.71
N ILE A 137 0.09 2.99 -2.47
CA ILE A 137 1.03 3.99 -1.97
C ILE A 137 1.27 3.76 -0.47
N TYR A 138 0.20 3.57 0.30
CA TYR A 138 0.26 3.28 1.73
C TYR A 138 1.11 2.03 2.02
N ASP A 139 0.91 0.94 1.27
CA ASP A 139 1.65 -0.30 1.49
C ASP A 139 3.17 -0.11 1.28
N GLN A 140 3.59 0.78 0.36
CA GLN A 140 5.03 1.06 0.17
C GLN A 140 5.63 1.66 1.44
N VAL A 141 4.91 2.55 2.11
CA VAL A 141 5.32 3.16 3.38
C VAL A 141 5.40 2.10 4.48
N VAL A 142 4.39 1.23 4.59
CA VAL A 142 4.36 0.13 5.57
C VAL A 142 5.54 -0.81 5.41
N ILE A 143 5.85 -1.22 4.17
CA ILE A 143 6.98 -2.11 3.88
C ILE A 143 8.29 -1.44 4.27
N ILE A 144 8.46 -0.17 3.91
CA ILE A 144 9.67 0.59 4.25
C ILE A 144 9.80 0.79 5.77
N ASP A 145 8.72 1.08 6.51
CA ASP A 145 8.77 1.19 7.97
C ASP A 145 9.16 -0.15 8.62
N LYS A 146 8.59 -1.27 8.16
CA LYS A 146 8.99 -2.61 8.61
C LYS A 146 10.47 -2.88 8.35
N GLN A 147 10.99 -2.53 7.17
CA GLN A 147 12.41 -2.66 6.83
C GLN A 147 13.30 -1.73 7.67
N SER A 148 12.86 -0.51 7.94
CA SER A 148 13.58 0.46 8.78
C SER A 148 13.75 -0.07 10.20
N ARG A 149 12.67 -0.61 10.79
CA ARG A 149 12.72 -1.21 12.12
C ARG A 149 13.60 -2.45 12.14
N LEU A 150 13.50 -3.30 11.11
CA LEU A 150 14.25 -4.54 11.04
C LEU A 150 15.76 -4.34 10.86
N TYR A 151 16.16 -3.46 9.95
CA TYR A 151 17.57 -3.32 9.55
C TYR A 151 18.30 -2.16 10.22
N HIS A 152 17.56 -1.14 10.66
CA HIS A 152 18.14 0.08 11.21
C HIS A 152 17.65 0.39 12.64
N ASN A 153 16.77 -0.45 13.22
CA ASN A 153 16.18 -0.25 14.54
C ASN A 153 15.56 1.15 14.74
N HIS A 154 15.07 1.75 13.67
CA HIS A 154 14.46 3.06 13.65
C HIS A 154 13.07 3.01 13.01
N LYS A 155 12.13 3.78 13.58
CA LYS A 155 10.85 4.04 12.90
C LYS A 155 11.07 4.95 11.70
N LEU A 156 10.21 4.82 10.70
CA LEU A 156 10.15 5.78 9.62
C LEU A 156 9.75 7.17 10.15
N THR A 157 10.43 8.23 9.69
CA THR A 157 10.15 9.60 10.14
C THR A 157 9.84 10.55 8.98
N ASN A 158 10.20 10.19 7.75
CA ASN A 158 10.04 11.03 6.58
C ASN A 158 9.49 10.23 5.40
N ILE A 159 8.59 10.83 4.64
CA ILE A 159 8.05 10.26 3.41
C ILE A 159 8.19 11.31 2.31
N VAL A 160 8.69 10.89 1.15
CA VAL A 160 8.83 11.72 -0.05
C VAL A 160 8.23 11.01 -1.25
N PHE A 161 7.48 11.76 -2.08
CA PHE A 161 6.88 11.26 -3.31
C PHE A 161 7.81 11.51 -4.49
N MET A 162 9.00 10.89 -4.44
CA MET A 162 10.08 11.07 -5.44
C MET A 162 10.41 9.75 -6.16
N GLY A 163 9.53 8.75 -6.06
CA GLY A 163 9.66 7.49 -6.81
C GLY A 163 9.19 7.64 -8.26
N MET A 164 8.56 6.60 -8.79
CA MET A 164 8.00 6.61 -10.14
C MET A 164 6.69 7.42 -10.20
N GLY A 165 6.58 8.29 -11.20
CA GLY A 165 5.37 9.05 -11.50
C GLY A 165 5.38 10.50 -11.01
N GLU A 166 4.46 11.29 -11.56
CA GLU A 166 4.20 12.68 -11.17
C GLU A 166 3.05 12.72 -10.12
N PRO A 167 3.33 13.02 -8.83
CA PRO A 167 2.33 12.98 -7.78
C PRO A 167 1.14 13.91 -8.02
N LEU A 168 1.34 15.09 -8.62
CA LEU A 168 0.24 16.03 -8.91
C LEU A 168 -0.70 15.49 -9.99
N MET A 169 -0.21 14.63 -10.87
CA MET A 169 -1.05 13.91 -11.86
C MET A 169 -1.75 12.68 -11.27
N ASN A 170 -1.52 12.38 -9.99
CA ASN A 170 -2.26 11.42 -9.18
C ASN A 170 -2.78 12.03 -7.86
N TYR A 171 -3.05 13.34 -7.86
CA TYR A 171 -3.31 14.10 -6.64
C TYR A 171 -4.38 13.49 -5.73
N LYS A 172 -5.51 13.04 -6.29
CA LYS A 172 -6.61 12.45 -5.52
C LYS A 172 -6.19 11.20 -4.74
N ASN A 173 -5.38 10.32 -5.33
CA ASN A 173 -4.99 9.09 -4.64
C ASN A 173 -3.81 9.33 -3.69
N VAL A 174 -2.89 10.22 -4.07
CA VAL A 174 -1.80 10.68 -3.19
C VAL A 174 -2.39 11.29 -1.92
N LEU A 175 -3.34 12.21 -2.03
CA LEU A 175 -3.95 12.86 -0.87
C LEU A 175 -4.69 11.86 0.03
N LYS A 176 -5.36 10.85 -0.55
CA LYS A 176 -6.04 9.80 0.21
C LYS A 176 -5.09 8.81 0.90
N SER A 177 -3.83 8.74 0.48
CA SER A 177 -2.83 7.83 1.05
C SER A 177 -2.11 8.39 2.27
N ILE A 178 -2.32 9.69 2.57
CA ILE A 178 -1.76 10.43 3.71
C ILE A 178 -2.78 10.37 4.85
#